data_AF-A0AAE5GTX7-F1
#
_entry.id   AF-A0AAE5GTX7-F1
#
_cell.length_a   1.000
_cell.length_b   1.000
_cell.length_c   1.000
_cell.angle_alpha   90.00
_cell.angle_beta   90.00
_cell.angle_gamma   90.00
#
_symmetry.space_group_name_H-M   'P 1'
#
loop_
_entity.id
_entity.type
_entity.pdbx_description
1 polymer ?
#
loop_
_entity_poly.entity_id
_entity_poly.type
_entity_poly.pdbx_seq_one_letter_code
_entity_poly.pdbx_strand_id
1 'polypeptide(L)'
;MPVTKKITVSTIKGLRIEDRRINDTEIHGFHARISLQGKVKYYFYYRVDGKQRNYLIGSGSVLSPNQARDRAKEVAGLVASGVDVHIDKRELKTAKTIKLTLGTYLEETYLPYLESLNPKTSRHAYRVITSSFKSILKKPLAEVNAWDIQKWVTERRKLGRSPATISYAVNRLKAAFNRAVEWEWIESHNLNKVKLVREENTRVRYLSEMEEGTLIRALRNRDEQIRAQRRSGNRHRQERNQHLYPTFDNVRFVDYLEPLVITAINTSLRRGELLALKWEDVDFEQQNLLDNDRLTNGHDSQCCFIYPFIQHRVRARSQRFRVIIWFKTIWLWSFFACICLALVIQTPELR
;
A
#
# COMPACT_ATOMS: atom_id res chain seq x y z
N MET A 1 -54.49 -3.22 -34.53
CA MET A 1 -54.41 -1.90 -33.86
C MET A 1 -54.52 -2.13 -32.36
N PRO A 2 -53.86 -1.34 -31.49
CA PRO A 2 -54.03 -1.50 -30.05
C PRO A 2 -55.49 -1.21 -29.68
N VAL A 3 -56.11 -2.13 -28.94
CA VAL A 3 -57.50 -1.97 -28.51
C VAL A 3 -57.56 -0.84 -27.48
N THR A 4 -58.44 0.14 -27.70
CA THR A 4 -58.69 1.25 -26.77
C THR A 4 -60.00 1.00 -26.03
N LYS A 5 -59.92 0.70 -24.73
CA LYS A 5 -61.09 0.46 -23.88
C LYS A 5 -60.71 0.72 -22.42
N LYS A 6 -61.67 1.17 -21.61
CA LYS A 6 -61.47 1.31 -20.17
C LYS A 6 -61.01 -0.02 -19.56
N ILE A 7 -59.85 0.01 -18.92
CA ILE A 7 -59.23 -1.16 -18.28
C ILE A 7 -59.95 -1.43 -16.97
N THR A 8 -60.86 -2.39 -17.00
CA THR A 8 -61.61 -2.91 -15.85
C THR A 8 -61.32 -4.40 -15.68
N VAL A 9 -61.72 -4.98 -14.54
CA VAL A 9 -61.53 -6.42 -14.29
C VAL A 9 -62.25 -7.26 -15.35
N SER A 10 -63.43 -6.84 -15.80
CA SER A 10 -64.19 -7.50 -16.87
C SER A 10 -63.50 -7.38 -18.22
N THR A 11 -62.97 -6.19 -18.57
CA THR A 11 -62.17 -6.00 -19.79
C THR A 11 -60.95 -6.90 -19.78
N ILE A 12 -60.28 -7.09 -18.63
CA ILE A 12 -59.10 -7.95 -18.53
C ILE A 12 -59.45 -9.44 -18.70
N LYS A 13 -60.56 -9.90 -18.12
CA LYS A 13 -61.00 -11.29 -18.27
C LYS A 13 -61.42 -11.65 -19.70
N GLY A 14 -61.89 -10.67 -20.47
CA GLY A 14 -62.30 -10.86 -21.87
C GLY A 14 -61.16 -10.79 -22.90
N LEU A 15 -59.90 -10.64 -22.46
CA LEU A 15 -58.76 -10.46 -23.37
C LEU A 15 -58.22 -11.77 -23.93
N ARG A 16 -57.84 -11.72 -25.19
CA ARG A 16 -57.07 -12.79 -25.84
C ARG A 16 -55.59 -12.42 -25.82
N ILE A 17 -54.74 -13.44 -25.85
CA ILE A 17 -53.27 -13.26 -25.89
C ILE A 17 -52.85 -12.48 -27.16
N GLU A 18 -53.64 -12.58 -28.23
CA GLU A 18 -53.47 -11.87 -29.50
C GLU A 18 -53.59 -10.34 -29.38
N ASP A 19 -54.37 -9.85 -28.43
CA ASP A 19 -54.62 -8.41 -28.27
C ASP A 19 -53.33 -7.66 -27.86
N ARG A 20 -52.37 -8.36 -27.21
CA ARG A 20 -51.03 -7.93 -26.74
C ARG A 20 -50.98 -6.69 -25.83
N ARG A 21 -51.79 -5.67 -26.08
CA ARG A 21 -51.85 -4.39 -25.40
C ARG A 21 -53.26 -3.77 -25.49
N ILE A 22 -53.77 -3.29 -24.36
CA ILE A 22 -54.93 -2.40 -24.29
C ILE A 22 -54.49 -1.04 -23.77
N ASN A 23 -54.95 0.03 -24.42
CA ASN A 23 -54.83 1.38 -23.90
C ASN A 23 -56.10 1.78 -23.14
N ASP A 24 -55.92 2.43 -21.99
CA ASP A 24 -57.03 2.97 -21.22
C ASP A 24 -57.62 4.22 -21.87
N THR A 25 -58.91 4.44 -21.66
CA THR A 25 -59.64 5.59 -22.19
C THR A 25 -59.73 6.77 -21.22
N GLU A 26 -59.50 6.57 -19.92
CA GLU A 26 -59.56 7.67 -18.94
C GLU A 26 -58.21 8.35 -18.73
N ILE A 27 -57.11 7.58 -18.75
CA ILE A 27 -55.76 8.13 -18.57
C ILE A 27 -54.94 7.89 -19.83
N HIS A 28 -54.67 8.96 -20.58
CA HIS A 28 -53.67 8.94 -21.64
C HIS A 28 -52.30 8.59 -21.04
N GLY A 29 -51.63 7.59 -21.60
CA GLY A 29 -50.41 7.04 -20.98
C GLY A 29 -50.61 5.61 -20.50
N PHE A 30 -51.74 5.36 -19.85
CA PHE A 30 -51.99 4.13 -19.10
C PHE A 30 -52.41 2.99 -20.02
N HIS A 31 -51.70 1.87 -19.93
CA HIS A 31 -51.98 0.70 -20.75
C HIS A 31 -51.61 -0.61 -20.05
N ALA A 32 -52.35 -1.66 -20.37
CA ALA A 32 -52.06 -3.02 -19.92
C ALA A 32 -51.39 -3.79 -21.05
N ARG A 33 -50.34 -4.56 -20.74
CA ARG A 33 -49.65 -5.46 -21.65
C ARG A 33 -49.82 -6.90 -21.18
N ILE A 34 -50.17 -7.78 -22.10
CA ILE A 34 -50.37 -9.20 -21.83
C ILE A 34 -49.12 -9.96 -22.29
N SER A 35 -48.59 -10.82 -21.43
CA SER A 35 -47.50 -11.72 -21.81
C SER A 35 -48.01 -12.91 -22.62
N LEU A 36 -47.11 -13.63 -23.30
CA LEU A 36 -47.43 -14.88 -23.98
C LEU A 36 -47.97 -15.97 -23.02
N GLN A 37 -47.72 -15.82 -21.72
CA GLN A 37 -48.22 -16.71 -20.66
C GLN A 37 -49.54 -16.19 -20.02
N GLY A 38 -50.19 -15.19 -20.61
CA GLY A 38 -51.44 -14.60 -20.09
C GLY A 38 -51.28 -13.68 -18.88
N LYS A 39 -50.06 -13.40 -18.42
CA LYS A 39 -49.83 -12.49 -17.28
C LYS A 39 -49.97 -11.04 -17.73
N VAL A 40 -50.74 -10.26 -16.99
CA VAL A 40 -50.98 -8.84 -17.27
C VAL A 40 -50.02 -7.97 -16.46
N LYS A 41 -49.42 -6.96 -17.11
CA LYS A 41 -48.64 -5.91 -16.47
C LYS A 41 -49.15 -4.54 -16.89
N TYR A 42 -49.20 -3.60 -15.96
CA TYR A 42 -49.62 -2.23 -16.21
C TYR A 42 -48.43 -1.31 -16.40
N TYR A 43 -48.51 -0.46 -17.41
CA TYR A 43 -47.49 0.50 -17.77
C TYR A 43 -48.11 1.89 -17.96
N PHE A 44 -47.31 2.92 -17.74
CA PHE A 44 -47.64 4.30 -18.04
C PHE A 44 -46.61 4.86 -19.00
N TYR A 45 -47.05 5.23 -20.20
CA TYR A 45 -46.21 5.92 -21.17
C TYR A 45 -46.24 7.42 -20.88
N TYR A 46 -45.09 8.08 -20.94
CA TYR A 46 -44.99 9.52 -20.81
C TYR A 46 -43.78 10.06 -21.58
N ARG A 47 -43.69 11.39 -21.70
CA ARG A 47 -42.59 12.09 -22.36
C ARG A 47 -41.97 13.10 -21.39
N VAL A 48 -40.66 13.02 -21.22
CA VAL A 48 -39.82 14.01 -20.51
C VAL A 48 -38.58 14.24 -21.38
N ASP A 49 -38.17 15.50 -21.54
CA ASP A 49 -37.01 15.91 -22.34
C ASP A 49 -37.00 15.35 -23.78
N GLY A 50 -38.17 15.35 -24.43
CA GLY A 50 -38.35 14.86 -25.81
C GLY A 50 -38.23 13.34 -25.98
N LYS A 51 -37.89 12.58 -24.93
CA LYS A 51 -37.77 11.11 -24.96
C LYS A 51 -39.05 10.46 -24.45
N GLN A 52 -39.51 9.42 -25.15
CA GLN A 52 -40.61 8.59 -24.68
C GLN A 52 -40.09 7.55 -23.67
N ARG A 53 -40.72 7.48 -22.50
CA ARG A 53 -40.41 6.49 -21.47
C ARG A 53 -41.66 5.68 -21.12
N ASN A 54 -41.44 4.41 -20.76
CA ASN A 54 -42.50 3.48 -20.33
C ASN A 54 -42.23 3.06 -18.88
N TYR A 55 -42.97 3.62 -17.94
CA TYR A 55 -42.88 3.29 -16.53
C TYR A 55 -43.73 2.07 -16.20
N LEU A 56 -43.17 1.09 -15.49
CA LEU A 56 -43.90 -0.07 -15.01
C LEU A 56 -44.60 0.27 -13.69
N ILE A 57 -45.94 0.26 -13.68
CA ILE A 57 -46.72 0.49 -12.46
C ILE A 57 -46.76 -0.78 -11.59
N GLY A 58 -46.93 -1.94 -12.22
CA GLY A 58 -46.92 -3.21 -11.51
C GLY A 58 -47.59 -4.37 -12.27
N SER A 59 -47.61 -5.53 -11.61
CA SER A 59 -48.26 -6.74 -12.13
C SER A 59 -49.75 -6.74 -11.82
N GLY A 60 -50.57 -7.21 -12.76
CA GLY A 60 -52.01 -7.42 -12.59
C GLY A 60 -52.35 -8.54 -11.59
N SER A 61 -51.37 -9.35 -11.18
CA SER A 61 -51.52 -10.28 -10.06
C SER A 61 -51.50 -9.61 -8.69
N VAL A 62 -50.91 -8.42 -8.59
CA VAL A 62 -50.73 -7.68 -7.32
C VAL A 62 -51.66 -6.47 -7.26
N LEU A 63 -51.92 -5.84 -8.41
CA LEU A 63 -52.71 -4.61 -8.48
C LEU A 63 -54.02 -4.84 -9.21
N SER A 64 -55.11 -4.37 -8.61
CA SER A 64 -56.37 -4.24 -9.34
C SER A 64 -56.26 -3.15 -10.42
N PRO A 65 -57.08 -3.22 -11.49
CA PRO A 65 -57.11 -2.19 -12.54
C PRO A 65 -57.34 -0.77 -12.00
N ASN A 66 -58.16 -0.63 -10.97
CA ASN A 66 -58.45 0.66 -10.34
C ASN A 66 -57.23 1.17 -9.57
N GLN A 67 -56.60 0.34 -8.73
CA GLN A 67 -55.38 0.72 -8.01
C GLN A 67 -54.22 1.05 -8.98
N ALA A 68 -54.09 0.31 -10.08
CA ALA A 68 -53.09 0.60 -11.09
C ALA A 68 -53.37 1.93 -11.81
N ARG A 69 -54.64 2.27 -12.02
CA ARG A 69 -55.08 3.54 -12.59
C ARG A 69 -54.82 4.70 -11.62
N ASP A 70 -55.10 4.55 -10.34
CA ASP A 70 -54.83 5.59 -9.33
C ASP A 70 -53.32 5.88 -9.23
N ARG A 71 -52.49 4.83 -9.21
CA ARG A 71 -51.02 5.00 -9.31
C ARG A 71 -50.57 5.65 -10.62
N ALA A 72 -51.28 5.39 -11.73
CA ALA A 72 -51.00 6.08 -12.98
C ALA A 72 -51.30 7.58 -12.88
N LYS A 73 -52.35 7.99 -12.16
CA LYS A 73 -52.65 9.42 -11.89
C LYS A 73 -51.57 10.07 -11.04
N GLU A 74 -51.11 9.38 -9.99
CA GLU A 74 -50.00 9.87 -9.15
C GLU A 74 -48.74 10.11 -9.97
N VAL A 75 -48.34 9.12 -10.79
CA VAL A 75 -47.18 9.23 -11.69
C VAL A 75 -47.39 10.32 -12.74
N ALA A 76 -48.60 10.45 -13.30
CA ALA A 76 -48.93 11.52 -14.23
C ALA A 76 -48.79 12.91 -13.59
N GLY A 77 -49.19 13.06 -12.32
CA GLY A 77 -49.02 14.29 -11.55
C GLY A 77 -47.53 14.65 -11.36
N LEU A 78 -46.70 13.69 -10.97
CA LEU A 78 -45.25 13.88 -10.81
C LEU A 78 -44.58 14.27 -12.13
N VAL A 79 -44.96 13.63 -13.24
CA VAL A 79 -44.46 13.95 -14.57
C VAL A 79 -44.89 15.35 -15.01
N ALA A 80 -46.14 15.76 -14.71
CA ALA A 80 -46.62 17.11 -14.99
C ALA A 80 -45.85 18.18 -14.20
N SER A 81 -45.35 17.85 -13.01
CA SER A 81 -44.43 18.70 -12.23
C SER A 81 -42.99 18.71 -12.77
N GLY A 82 -42.71 18.04 -13.90
CA GLY A 82 -41.39 17.98 -14.51
C GLY A 82 -40.44 16.97 -13.87
N VAL A 83 -40.92 16.10 -12.97
CA VAL A 83 -40.11 15.08 -12.31
C VAL A 83 -40.06 13.81 -13.17
N ASP A 84 -38.86 13.36 -13.54
CA ASP A 84 -38.69 12.07 -14.23
C ASP A 84 -38.80 10.89 -13.24
N VAL A 85 -39.95 10.22 -13.27
CA VAL A 85 -40.28 9.10 -12.36
C VAL A 85 -39.54 7.81 -12.74
N HIS A 86 -38.97 7.74 -13.95
CA HIS A 86 -38.12 6.62 -14.33
C HIS A 86 -36.73 6.83 -13.74
N ILE A 87 -36.63 6.51 -12.46
CA ILE A 87 -35.34 6.46 -11.80
C ILE A 87 -34.63 5.21 -12.30
N ASP A 88 -33.61 5.40 -13.12
CA ASP A 88 -32.76 4.32 -13.59
C ASP A 88 -32.07 3.72 -12.35
N LYS A 89 -32.37 2.45 -12.02
CA LYS A 89 -31.71 1.77 -10.88
C LYS A 89 -30.18 1.73 -11.04
N ARG A 90 -29.68 1.95 -12.28
CA ARG A 90 -28.27 2.20 -12.56
C ARG A 90 -27.82 3.57 -12.05
N GLU A 91 -28.53 4.64 -12.35
CA GLU A 91 -28.13 6.00 -11.94
C GLU A 91 -28.20 6.22 -10.43
N LEU A 92 -29.16 5.61 -9.71
CA LEU A 92 -29.16 5.62 -8.24
C LEU A 92 -27.98 4.85 -7.63
N LYS A 93 -27.56 3.74 -8.26
CA LYS A 93 -26.36 3.01 -7.83
C LYS A 93 -25.10 3.80 -8.14
N THR A 94 -25.01 4.39 -9.32
CA THR A 94 -23.87 5.20 -9.74
C THR A 94 -23.74 6.47 -8.89
N ALA A 95 -24.83 7.21 -8.64
CA ALA A 95 -24.82 8.46 -7.88
C ALA A 95 -24.54 8.28 -6.37
N LYS A 96 -25.01 7.19 -5.75
CA LYS A 96 -24.65 6.86 -4.35
C LYS A 96 -23.25 6.27 -4.18
N THR A 97 -22.66 5.68 -5.22
CA THR A 97 -21.37 4.96 -5.15
C THR A 97 -20.20 5.76 -5.76
N ILE A 98 -20.40 7.04 -6.09
CA ILE A 98 -19.35 7.87 -6.74
C ILE A 98 -18.26 8.38 -5.78
N LYS A 99 -18.44 8.40 -4.46
CA LYS A 99 -17.54 9.26 -3.65
C LYS A 99 -16.16 8.72 -3.30
N LEU A 100 -15.92 7.40 -3.27
CA LEU A 100 -14.61 6.87 -2.86
C LEU A 100 -13.94 6.05 -3.96
N THR A 101 -13.01 6.70 -4.65
CA THR A 101 -12.10 6.01 -5.58
C THR A 101 -11.01 5.27 -4.80
N LEU A 102 -10.41 4.25 -5.44
CA LEU A 102 -9.27 3.55 -4.86
C LEU A 102 -8.11 4.53 -4.55
N GLY A 103 -7.86 5.50 -5.42
CA GLY A 103 -6.83 6.51 -5.22
C GLY A 103 -7.07 7.34 -3.96
N THR A 104 -8.28 7.89 -3.82
CA THR A 104 -8.70 8.69 -2.65
C THR A 104 -8.57 7.88 -1.36
N TYR A 105 -9.07 6.64 -1.33
CA TYR A 105 -8.94 5.76 -0.17
C TYR A 105 -7.47 5.50 0.21
N LEU A 106 -6.61 5.22 -0.78
CA LEU A 106 -5.21 4.93 -0.53
C LEU A 106 -4.46 6.14 0.04
N GLU A 107 -4.78 7.34 -0.42
CA GLU A 107 -4.12 8.58 -0.03
C GLU A 107 -4.64 9.14 1.29
N GLU A 108 -5.96 9.26 1.44
CA GLU A 108 -6.57 9.94 2.58
C GLU A 108 -6.75 9.04 3.81
N THR A 109 -6.85 7.73 3.62
CA THR A 109 -7.15 6.79 4.73
C THR A 109 -6.02 5.80 4.96
N TYR A 110 -5.59 5.08 3.91
CA TYR A 110 -4.64 3.98 4.08
C TYR A 110 -3.21 4.47 4.33
N LEU A 111 -2.77 5.55 3.67
CA LEU A 111 -1.43 6.10 3.87
C LEU A 111 -1.19 6.63 5.29
N PRO A 112 -2.08 7.45 5.90
CA PRO A 112 -1.94 7.87 7.30
C PRO A 112 -1.83 6.69 8.27
N TYR A 113 -2.59 5.62 8.03
CA TYR A 113 -2.49 4.38 8.81
C TYR A 113 -1.14 3.68 8.65
N LEU A 114 -0.59 3.62 7.42
CA LEU A 114 0.75 3.08 7.23
C LEU A 114 1.82 3.93 7.92
N GLU A 115 1.65 5.25 7.92
CA GLU A 115 2.56 6.20 8.58
C GLU A 115 2.53 6.06 10.11
N SER A 116 1.37 5.77 10.71
CA SER A 116 1.29 5.52 12.16
C SER A 116 1.97 4.22 12.59
N LEU A 117 1.97 3.19 11.74
CA LEU A 117 2.65 1.92 12.01
C LEU A 117 4.17 1.99 11.80
N ASN A 118 4.59 2.47 10.63
CA ASN A 118 6.00 2.50 10.27
C ASN A 118 6.30 3.68 9.32
N PRO A 119 6.62 4.86 9.87
CA PRO A 119 6.79 6.08 9.08
C PRO A 119 7.98 6.00 8.10
N LYS A 120 8.97 5.14 8.37
CA LYS A 120 10.15 4.98 7.50
C LYS A 120 9.81 4.26 6.20
N THR A 121 8.88 3.30 6.22
CA THR A 121 8.60 2.41 5.08
C THR A 121 7.22 2.64 4.44
N SER A 122 6.32 3.33 5.13
CA SER A 122 4.95 3.68 4.68
C SER A 122 4.93 4.32 3.29
N ARG A 123 5.76 5.34 3.06
CA ARG A 123 5.75 6.10 1.81
C ARG A 123 6.27 5.30 0.62
N HIS A 124 7.16 4.35 0.85
CA HIS A 124 7.59 3.39 -0.17
C HIS A 124 6.47 2.39 -0.48
N ALA A 125 5.81 1.86 0.56
CA ALA A 125 4.67 0.96 0.43
C ALA A 125 3.54 1.57 -0.43
N TYR A 126 3.15 2.81 -0.11
CA TYR A 126 2.15 3.56 -0.86
C TYR A 126 2.57 3.77 -2.32
N ARG A 127 3.81 4.24 -2.55
CA ARG A 127 4.35 4.46 -3.90
C ARG A 127 4.34 3.19 -4.76
N VAL A 128 4.65 2.03 -4.17
CA VAL A 128 4.60 0.76 -4.89
C VAL A 128 3.20 0.45 -5.37
N ILE A 129 2.17 0.68 -4.55
CA ILE A 129 0.77 0.46 -4.94
C ILE A 129 0.37 1.44 -6.05
N THR A 130 0.58 2.75 -5.85
CA THR A 130 0.11 3.78 -6.78
C THR A 130 0.81 3.76 -8.13
N SER A 131 2.12 3.50 -8.15
CA SER A 131 2.88 3.35 -9.40
C SER A 131 2.52 2.07 -10.15
N SER A 132 2.28 0.97 -9.43
CA SER A 132 1.90 -0.31 -10.02
C SER A 132 0.53 -0.23 -10.66
N PHE A 133 -0.47 0.23 -9.89
CA PHE A 133 -1.89 0.13 -10.22
C PHE A 133 -2.50 1.44 -10.74
N LYS A 134 -1.70 2.28 -11.42
CA LYS A 134 -2.10 3.61 -11.91
C LYS A 134 -3.42 3.62 -12.70
N SER A 135 -3.68 2.59 -13.50
CA SER A 135 -4.87 2.49 -14.35
C SER A 135 -6.17 2.29 -13.57
N ILE A 136 -6.11 1.73 -12.36
CA ILE A 136 -7.30 1.42 -11.54
C ILE A 136 -7.52 2.39 -10.37
N LEU A 137 -6.60 3.33 -10.14
CA LEU A 137 -6.73 4.31 -9.05
C LEU A 137 -8.01 5.16 -9.16
N LYS A 138 -8.44 5.47 -10.39
CA LYS A 138 -9.66 6.25 -10.64
C LYS A 138 -10.94 5.43 -10.54
N LYS A 139 -10.84 4.09 -10.44
CA LYS A 139 -12.03 3.24 -10.31
C LYS A 139 -12.62 3.37 -8.90
N PRO A 140 -13.95 3.25 -8.75
CA PRO A 140 -14.59 3.14 -7.45
C PRO A 140 -14.01 1.96 -6.67
N LEU A 141 -13.78 2.13 -5.36
CA LEU A 141 -13.15 1.12 -4.51
C LEU A 141 -13.88 -0.24 -4.57
N ALA A 142 -15.22 -0.21 -4.54
CA ALA A 142 -16.07 -1.40 -4.59
C ALA A 142 -16.08 -2.12 -5.95
N GLU A 143 -15.67 -1.46 -7.04
CA GLU A 143 -15.68 -2.03 -8.39
C GLU A 143 -14.37 -2.71 -8.78
N VAL A 144 -13.31 -2.50 -8.00
CA VAL A 144 -12.00 -3.12 -8.25
C VAL A 144 -12.10 -4.63 -8.00
N ASN A 145 -11.85 -5.41 -9.05
CA ASN A 145 -12.01 -6.86 -9.02
C ASN A 145 -10.67 -7.60 -9.23
N ALA A 146 -10.68 -8.91 -8.95
CA ALA A 146 -9.52 -9.77 -9.16
C ALA A 146 -9.04 -9.82 -10.62
N TRP A 147 -9.94 -9.60 -11.59
CA TRP A 147 -9.59 -9.62 -13.02
C TRP A 147 -8.72 -8.43 -13.40
N ASP A 148 -8.99 -7.24 -12.84
CA ASP A 148 -8.15 -6.06 -13.03
C ASP A 148 -6.70 -6.31 -12.56
N ILE A 149 -6.53 -6.97 -11.41
CA ILE A 149 -5.21 -7.35 -10.92
C ILE A 149 -4.60 -8.45 -11.78
N GLN A 150 -5.37 -9.45 -12.21
CA GLN A 150 -4.86 -10.54 -13.05
C GLN A 150 -4.38 -10.01 -14.42
N LYS A 151 -5.08 -9.03 -14.99
CA LYS A 151 -4.67 -8.31 -16.19
C LYS A 151 -3.32 -7.62 -15.97
N TRP A 152 -3.19 -6.87 -14.88
CA TRP A 152 -1.92 -6.23 -14.51
C TRP A 152 -0.78 -7.24 -14.32
N VAL A 153 -1.01 -8.35 -13.62
CA VAL A 153 -0.02 -9.43 -13.44
C VAL A 153 0.45 -9.97 -14.78
N THR A 154 -0.48 -10.20 -15.71
CA THR A 154 -0.19 -10.72 -17.05
C THR A 154 0.65 -9.73 -17.86
N GLU A 155 0.30 -8.44 -17.82
CA GLU A 155 1.06 -7.37 -18.47
C GLU A 155 2.49 -7.26 -17.93
N ARG A 156 2.67 -7.30 -16.60
CA ARG A 156 4.02 -7.23 -16.00
C ARG A 156 4.88 -8.44 -16.31
N ARG A 157 4.29 -9.63 -16.43
CA ARG A 157 5.02 -10.83 -16.89
C ARG A 157 5.47 -10.71 -18.33
N LYS A 158 4.61 -10.20 -19.23
CA LYS A 158 4.99 -9.96 -20.62
C LYS A 158 6.17 -9.00 -20.74
N LEU A 159 6.27 -8.04 -19.82
CA LEU A 159 7.40 -7.11 -19.70
C LEU A 159 8.64 -7.71 -19.00
N GLY A 160 8.66 -9.01 -18.70
CA GLY A 160 9.81 -9.68 -18.09
C GLY A 160 10.09 -9.29 -16.63
N ARG A 161 9.09 -8.78 -15.90
CA ARG A 161 9.28 -8.45 -14.48
C ARG A 161 9.33 -9.71 -13.62
N SER A 162 10.19 -9.70 -12.60
CA SER A 162 10.33 -10.84 -11.69
C SER A 162 9.01 -11.13 -10.96
N PRO A 163 8.59 -12.40 -10.87
CA PRO A 163 7.45 -12.84 -10.07
C PRO A 163 7.49 -12.35 -8.63
N ALA A 164 8.67 -12.30 -7.99
CA ALA A 164 8.83 -11.70 -6.66
C ALA A 164 8.37 -10.23 -6.61
N THR A 165 8.78 -9.39 -7.56
CA THR A 165 8.34 -7.99 -7.63
C THR A 165 6.83 -7.87 -7.89
N ILE A 166 6.29 -8.71 -8.77
CA ILE A 166 4.83 -8.75 -9.04
C ILE A 166 4.05 -9.14 -7.78
N SER A 167 4.48 -10.19 -7.08
CA SER A 167 3.88 -10.65 -5.84
C SER A 167 3.95 -9.58 -4.75
N TYR A 168 5.07 -8.86 -4.66
CA TYR A 168 5.24 -7.78 -3.70
C TYR A 168 4.19 -6.67 -3.88
N ALA A 169 3.98 -6.21 -5.12
CA ALA A 169 2.98 -5.18 -5.41
C ALA A 169 1.55 -5.68 -5.13
N VAL A 170 1.21 -6.89 -5.58
CA VAL A 170 -0.13 -7.47 -5.38
C VAL A 170 -0.45 -7.67 -3.90
N ASN A 171 0.50 -8.18 -3.11
CA ASN A 171 0.27 -8.42 -1.69
C ASN A 171 0.05 -7.12 -0.92
N ARG A 172 0.72 -6.02 -1.30
CA ARG A 172 0.46 -4.71 -0.71
C ARG A 172 -0.93 -4.18 -1.03
N LEU A 173 -1.40 -4.38 -2.25
CA LEU A 173 -2.77 -4.02 -2.63
C LEU A 173 -3.79 -4.89 -1.88
N LYS A 174 -3.55 -6.20 -1.75
CA LYS A 174 -4.40 -7.09 -0.94
C LYS A 174 -4.49 -6.62 0.51
N ALA A 175 -3.37 -6.23 1.14
CA ALA A 175 -3.37 -5.70 2.50
C ALA A 175 -4.24 -4.43 2.63
N ALA A 176 -4.19 -3.54 1.63
CA ALA A 176 -5.03 -2.34 1.61
C ALA A 176 -6.53 -2.66 1.53
N PHE A 177 -6.92 -3.68 0.74
CA PHE A 177 -8.30 -4.13 0.61
C PHE A 177 -8.79 -4.91 1.84
N ASN A 178 -7.95 -5.73 2.46
CA ASN A 178 -8.29 -6.40 3.71
C ASN A 178 -8.62 -5.36 4.79
N ARG A 179 -7.81 -4.30 4.88
CA ARG A 179 -8.05 -3.20 5.81
C ARG A 179 -9.30 -2.38 5.45
N ALA A 180 -9.60 -2.24 4.15
CA ALA A 180 -10.83 -1.59 3.70
C ALA A 180 -12.09 -2.36 4.13
N VAL A 181 -12.04 -3.70 4.12
CA VAL A 181 -13.12 -4.55 4.66
C VAL A 181 -13.21 -4.43 6.18
N GLU A 182 -12.08 -4.50 6.87
CA GLU A 182 -12.02 -4.42 8.34
C GLU A 182 -12.58 -3.09 8.88
N TRP A 183 -12.40 -2.00 8.15
CA TRP A 183 -12.95 -0.68 8.47
C TRP A 183 -14.30 -0.40 7.78
N GLU A 184 -14.94 -1.42 7.21
CA GLU A 184 -16.28 -1.34 6.64
C GLU A 184 -16.43 -0.33 5.47
N TRP A 185 -15.34 0.06 4.81
CA TRP A 185 -15.39 0.84 3.56
C TRP A 185 -15.97 0.02 2.40
N ILE A 186 -15.81 -1.29 2.45
CA ILE A 186 -16.37 -2.27 1.52
C ILE A 186 -16.85 -3.50 2.28
N GLU A 187 -17.93 -4.13 1.84
CA GLU A 187 -18.45 -5.35 2.47
C GLU A 187 -17.51 -6.55 2.27
N SER A 188 -16.94 -6.68 1.07
CA SER A 188 -16.03 -7.78 0.73
C SER A 188 -15.19 -7.47 -0.52
N HIS A 189 -14.12 -8.23 -0.73
CA HIS A 189 -13.32 -8.18 -1.96
C HIS A 189 -12.98 -9.59 -2.45
N ASN A 190 -12.71 -9.75 -3.76
CA ASN A 190 -12.39 -11.04 -4.37
C ASN A 190 -10.91 -11.21 -4.75
N LEU A 191 -10.03 -10.30 -4.31
CA LEU A 191 -8.60 -10.28 -4.71
C LEU A 191 -7.82 -11.54 -4.28
N ASN A 192 -8.33 -12.31 -3.33
CA ASN A 192 -7.75 -13.59 -2.93
C ASN A 192 -7.72 -14.61 -4.09
N LYS A 193 -8.59 -14.45 -5.10
CA LYS A 193 -8.64 -15.31 -6.29
C LYS A 193 -7.52 -15.04 -7.30
N VAL A 194 -6.72 -13.98 -7.12
CA VAL A 194 -5.60 -13.66 -8.03
C VAL A 194 -4.52 -14.73 -7.91
N LYS A 195 -4.18 -15.37 -9.04
CA LYS A 195 -3.17 -16.42 -9.11
C LYS A 195 -1.79 -15.81 -9.34
N LEU A 196 -0.91 -15.95 -8.35
CA LEU A 196 0.49 -15.56 -8.43
C LEU A 196 1.36 -16.79 -8.68
N VAL A 197 2.40 -16.64 -9.50
CA VAL A 197 3.43 -17.69 -9.64
C VAL A 197 4.39 -17.50 -8.49
N ARG A 198 4.63 -18.59 -7.77
CA ARG A 198 5.62 -18.67 -6.71
C ARG A 198 6.97 -18.93 -7.37
N GLU A 199 7.96 -18.12 -7.03
CA GLU A 199 9.36 -18.42 -7.32
C GLU A 199 10.04 -18.92 -6.06
N GLU A 200 10.77 -20.02 -6.18
CA GLU A 200 11.64 -20.52 -5.13
C GLU A 200 12.99 -19.80 -5.22
N ASN A 201 13.05 -18.59 -4.67
CA ASN A 201 14.26 -17.77 -4.65
C ASN A 201 15.19 -18.11 -3.46
N THR A 202 15.14 -19.33 -2.94
CA THR A 202 15.93 -19.76 -1.77
C THR A 202 17.36 -20.08 -2.20
N ARG A 203 18.15 -19.07 -2.55
CA ARG A 203 19.59 -19.26 -2.76
C ARG A 203 20.30 -19.23 -1.41
N VAL A 204 20.28 -20.35 -0.71
CA VAL A 204 21.07 -20.53 0.51
C VAL A 204 22.51 -20.86 0.09
N ARG A 205 23.40 -19.87 0.17
CA ARG A 205 24.84 -20.04 -0.06
C ARG A 205 25.59 -19.51 1.16
N TYR A 206 26.50 -20.32 1.67
CA TYR A 206 27.46 -19.95 2.70
C TYR A 206 28.83 -19.68 2.08
N LEU A 207 29.65 -18.89 2.77
CA LEU A 207 31.06 -18.77 2.41
C LEU A 207 31.76 -20.07 2.79
N SER A 208 32.57 -20.61 1.88
CA SER A 208 33.51 -21.68 2.22
C SER A 208 34.65 -21.11 3.08
N GLU A 209 35.35 -21.98 3.82
CA GLU A 209 36.50 -21.59 4.64
C GLU A 209 37.58 -20.86 3.82
N MET A 210 37.79 -21.29 2.56
CA MET A 210 38.71 -20.63 1.63
C MET A 210 38.24 -19.23 1.23
N GLU A 211 36.95 -19.04 0.99
CA GLU A 211 36.37 -17.73 0.65
C GLU A 211 36.39 -16.79 1.85
N GLU A 212 36.12 -17.29 3.06
CA GLU A 212 36.26 -16.53 4.30
C GLU A 212 37.71 -16.09 4.51
N GLY A 213 38.67 -17.01 4.38
CA GLY A 213 40.10 -16.67 4.48
C GLY A 213 40.53 -15.66 3.41
N THR A 214 39.95 -15.72 2.22
CA THR A 214 40.19 -14.76 1.14
C THR A 214 39.58 -13.39 1.45
N LEU A 215 38.37 -13.33 1.99
CA LEU A 215 37.72 -12.12 2.44
C LEU A 215 38.53 -11.42 3.54
N ILE A 216 38.99 -12.17 4.55
CA ILE A 216 39.81 -11.62 5.64
C ILE A 216 41.15 -11.09 5.12
N ARG A 217 41.81 -11.81 4.20
CA ARG A 217 43.05 -11.32 3.55
C ARG A 217 42.81 -10.03 2.77
N ALA A 218 41.71 -9.94 2.02
CA ALA A 218 41.37 -8.73 1.29
C ALA A 218 41.14 -7.53 2.22
N LEU A 219 40.47 -7.74 3.36
CA LEU A 219 40.27 -6.70 4.39
C LEU A 219 41.61 -6.22 4.97
N ARG A 220 42.52 -7.13 5.32
CA ARG A 220 43.85 -6.78 5.83
C ARG A 220 44.70 -6.03 4.81
N ASN A 221 44.64 -6.43 3.54
CA ASN A 221 45.35 -5.74 2.46
C ASN A 221 44.84 -4.30 2.30
N ARG A 222 43.52 -4.10 2.39
CA ARG A 222 42.92 -2.75 2.39
C ARG A 222 43.42 -1.93 3.58
N ASP A 223 43.44 -2.50 4.77
CA ASP A 223 43.95 -1.82 5.96
C ASP A 223 45.43 -1.44 5.80
N GLU A 224 46.26 -2.31 5.22
CA GLU A 224 47.66 -2.01 4.91
C GLU A 224 47.82 -0.90 3.86
N GLN A 225 46.96 -0.84 2.85
CA GLN A 225 46.94 0.28 1.90
C GLN A 225 46.67 1.61 2.61
N ILE A 226 45.75 1.65 3.58
CA ILE A 226 45.47 2.86 4.37
C ILE A 226 46.69 3.24 5.23
N ARG A 227 47.37 2.26 5.86
CA ARG A 227 48.63 2.51 6.59
C ARG A 227 49.70 3.08 5.68
N ALA A 228 49.91 2.48 4.51
CA ALA A 228 50.88 2.94 3.52
C ALA A 228 50.59 4.38 3.04
N GLN A 229 49.33 4.70 2.74
CA GLN A 229 48.90 6.06 2.39
C GLN A 229 49.19 7.06 3.53
N ARG A 230 48.92 6.69 4.79
CA ARG A 230 49.23 7.55 5.95
C ARG A 230 50.74 7.78 6.10
N ARG A 231 51.55 6.72 5.98
CA ARG A 231 53.02 6.82 6.05
C ARG A 231 53.59 7.70 4.95
N SER A 232 53.12 7.51 3.71
CA SER A 232 53.51 8.33 2.57
C SER A 232 53.11 9.80 2.76
N GLY A 233 51.87 10.06 3.18
CA GLY A 233 51.39 11.42 3.46
C GLY A 233 52.17 12.12 4.58
N ASN A 234 52.57 11.38 5.61
CA ASN A 234 53.42 11.92 6.69
C ASN A 234 54.85 12.20 6.22
N ARG A 235 55.45 11.33 5.40
CA ARG A 235 56.78 11.58 4.80
C ARG A 235 56.80 12.90 4.04
N HIS A 236 55.79 13.12 3.21
CA HIS A 236 55.66 14.34 2.43
C HIS A 236 55.41 15.60 3.29
N ARG A 237 54.72 15.45 4.43
CA ARG A 237 54.55 16.53 5.43
C ARG A 237 55.86 16.84 6.13
N GLN A 238 56.64 15.82 6.48
CA GLN A 238 57.94 15.95 7.13
C GLN A 238 58.92 16.75 6.26
N GLU A 239 59.00 16.43 4.96
CA GLU A 239 59.85 17.14 3.99
C GLU A 239 59.53 18.65 3.89
N ARG A 240 58.28 19.03 4.18
CA ARG A 240 57.81 20.42 4.17
C ARG A 240 57.76 21.08 5.56
N ASN A 241 58.32 20.44 6.59
CA ASN A 241 58.25 20.92 7.97
C ASN A 241 56.80 21.17 8.46
N GLN A 242 55.86 20.33 8.03
CA GLN A 242 54.46 20.39 8.46
C GLN A 242 54.18 19.43 9.61
N HIS A 243 53.15 19.73 10.41
CA HIS A 243 52.67 18.86 11.48
C HIS A 243 52.26 17.47 10.93
N LEU A 244 52.81 16.42 11.54
CA LEU A 244 52.57 15.02 11.19
C LEU A 244 51.23 14.53 11.76
N TYR A 245 50.52 13.70 11.02
CA TYR A 245 49.35 13.05 11.56
C TYR A 245 49.72 11.80 12.36
N PRO A 246 48.90 11.38 13.34
CA PRO A 246 49.09 10.11 14.02
C PRO A 246 49.13 8.95 13.01
N THR A 247 50.11 8.06 13.17
CA THR A 247 50.21 6.84 12.35
C THR A 247 49.26 5.76 12.84
N PHE A 248 49.13 4.69 12.05
CA PHE A 248 48.23 3.57 12.32
C PHE A 248 48.99 2.26 12.60
N ASP A 249 50.29 2.35 12.88
CA ASP A 249 51.16 1.17 13.05
C ASP A 249 50.88 0.46 14.39
N ASN A 250 50.49 1.22 15.42
CA ASN A 250 50.24 0.70 16.77
C ASN A 250 48.77 0.25 16.98
N VAL A 251 47.92 0.29 15.95
CA VAL A 251 46.51 -0.09 16.05
C VAL A 251 46.21 -1.34 15.25
N ARG A 252 45.41 -2.24 15.86
CA ARG A 252 45.01 -3.50 15.24
C ARG A 252 44.16 -3.28 13.99
N PHE A 253 43.17 -2.40 14.09
CA PHE A 253 42.23 -2.08 13.02
C PHE A 253 42.41 -0.61 12.64
N VAL A 254 42.59 -0.34 11.34
CA VAL A 254 42.74 1.03 10.83
C VAL A 254 41.36 1.67 10.63
N ASP A 255 40.40 0.84 10.26
CA ASP A 255 39.06 1.24 9.87
C ASP A 255 38.00 0.33 10.51
N TYR A 256 36.73 0.74 10.44
CA TYR A 256 35.60 0.01 11.02
C TYR A 256 35.23 -1.26 10.23
N LEU A 257 35.65 -1.38 8.97
CA LEU A 257 35.15 -2.43 8.08
C LEU A 257 35.62 -3.84 8.48
N GLU A 258 36.91 -4.03 8.76
CA GLU A 258 37.44 -5.33 9.20
C GLU A 258 36.73 -5.83 10.47
N PRO A 259 36.67 -5.07 11.59
CA PRO A 259 35.99 -5.53 12.77
C PRO A 259 34.48 -5.72 12.57
N LEU A 260 33.83 -4.89 11.75
CA LEU A 260 32.40 -5.06 11.43
C LEU A 260 32.13 -6.40 10.74
N VAL A 261 32.92 -6.76 9.73
CA VAL A 261 32.77 -8.03 9.00
C VAL A 261 33.07 -9.23 9.88
N ILE A 262 34.13 -9.15 10.70
CA ILE A 262 34.46 -10.20 11.66
C ILE A 262 33.28 -10.40 12.64
N THR A 263 32.73 -9.33 13.20
CA THR A 263 31.57 -9.43 14.09
C THR A 263 30.36 -10.01 13.36
N ALA A 264 30.09 -9.60 12.12
CA ALA A 264 28.98 -10.14 11.33
C ALA A 264 29.07 -11.66 11.13
N ILE A 265 30.26 -12.17 10.78
CA ILE A 265 30.51 -13.61 10.58
C ILE A 265 30.30 -14.40 11.88
N ASN A 266 30.76 -13.86 13.02
CA ASN A 266 30.72 -14.59 14.29
C ASN A 266 29.38 -14.48 15.05
N THR A 267 28.62 -13.42 14.83
CA THR A 267 27.39 -13.14 15.61
C THR A 267 26.11 -13.40 14.82
N SER A 268 26.21 -13.58 13.49
CA SER A 268 25.08 -13.73 12.58
C SER A 268 24.03 -12.60 12.67
N LEU A 269 24.40 -11.44 13.24
CA LEU A 269 23.53 -10.27 13.32
C LEU A 269 23.25 -9.72 11.92
N ARG A 270 22.01 -9.25 11.72
CA ARG A 270 21.67 -8.56 10.48
C ARG A 270 22.45 -7.27 10.39
N ARG A 271 22.76 -6.82 9.17
CA ARG A 271 23.46 -5.53 8.93
C ARG A 271 22.84 -4.37 9.72
N GLY A 272 21.52 -4.31 9.82
CA GLY A 272 20.83 -3.26 10.59
C GLY A 272 21.13 -3.32 12.09
N GLU A 273 21.02 -4.50 12.68
CA GLU A 273 21.30 -4.78 14.10
C GLU A 273 22.78 -4.50 14.40
N LEU A 274 23.68 -4.98 13.54
CA LEU A 274 25.12 -4.78 13.66
C LEU A 274 25.53 -3.29 13.64
N LEU A 275 24.83 -2.47 12.85
CA LEU A 275 25.06 -1.02 12.78
C LEU A 275 24.35 -0.23 13.89
N ALA A 276 23.41 -0.86 14.60
CA ALA A 276 22.68 -0.26 15.73
C ALA A 276 23.35 -0.57 17.09
N LEU A 277 24.17 -1.62 17.16
CA LEU A 277 24.83 -2.11 18.36
C LEU A 277 25.61 -1.02 19.11
N LYS A 278 25.38 -0.91 20.43
CA LYS A 278 26.10 -0.01 21.34
C LYS A 278 26.99 -0.79 22.30
N TRP A 279 27.90 -0.10 22.98
CA TRP A 279 28.75 -0.71 24.01
C TRP A 279 27.96 -1.18 25.23
N GLU A 280 26.83 -0.54 25.52
CA GLU A 280 25.90 -0.91 26.59
C GLU A 280 25.23 -2.28 26.33
N ASP A 281 25.16 -2.70 25.06
CA ASP A 281 24.58 -3.97 24.65
C ASP A 281 25.58 -5.14 24.76
N VAL A 282 26.82 -4.89 25.20
CA VAL A 282 27.88 -5.89 25.29
C VAL A 282 28.12 -6.25 26.76
N ASP A 283 27.69 -7.43 27.17
CA ASP A 283 28.00 -7.98 28.49
C ASP A 283 29.30 -8.79 28.43
N PHE A 284 30.37 -8.21 28.99
CA PHE A 284 31.67 -8.85 29.05
C PHE A 284 31.78 -9.94 30.13
N GLU A 285 30.91 -9.92 31.15
CA GLU A 285 30.89 -10.90 32.23
C GLU A 285 30.15 -12.16 31.80
N GLN A 286 28.97 -12.00 31.20
CA GLN A 286 28.15 -13.12 30.71
C GLN A 286 28.53 -13.59 29.31
N GLN A 287 29.49 -12.92 28.66
CA GLN A 287 29.91 -13.17 27.28
C GLN A 287 28.74 -13.12 26.29
N ASN A 288 27.82 -12.15 26.43
CA ASN A 288 26.61 -12.08 25.62
C ASN A 288 26.44 -10.71 24.97
N LEU A 289 25.87 -10.70 23.77
CA LEU A 289 25.31 -9.49 23.14
C LEU A 289 23.81 -9.46 23.41
N LEU A 290 23.36 -8.36 24.01
CA LEU A 290 21.95 -8.07 24.26
C LEU A 290 21.37 -7.35 23.04
N ASP A 291 20.55 -8.03 22.24
CA ASP A 291 19.80 -7.41 21.15
C ASP A 291 18.54 -6.74 21.71
N ASN A 292 18.63 -5.45 22.06
CA ASN A 292 17.52 -4.69 22.62
C ASN A 292 16.45 -4.26 21.57
N ASP A 293 16.70 -4.42 20.27
CA ASP A 293 15.83 -3.87 19.20
C ASP A 293 14.75 -4.84 18.69
N ARG A 294 14.56 -6.01 19.32
CA ARG A 294 13.52 -7.01 18.95
C ARG A 294 12.18 -6.89 19.68
N LEU A 295 11.75 -5.70 20.09
CA LEU A 295 10.36 -5.47 20.53
C LEU A 295 9.39 -5.15 19.38
N THR A 296 9.61 -5.73 18.18
CA THR A 296 8.60 -5.70 17.11
C THR A 296 8.10 -7.11 16.84
N ASN A 297 7.02 -7.46 17.54
CA ASN A 297 6.24 -8.72 17.51
C ASN A 297 6.79 -9.87 18.38
N GLY A 298 6.58 -9.77 19.69
CA GLY A 298 6.17 -10.90 20.55
C GLY A 298 7.10 -12.12 20.66
N HIS A 299 8.37 -12.05 20.26
CA HIS A 299 9.34 -13.11 20.50
C HIS A 299 10.47 -12.58 21.39
N ASP A 300 10.73 -13.32 22.47
CA ASP A 300 11.72 -13.04 23.51
C ASP A 300 13.08 -12.61 22.95
N SER A 301 13.70 -11.65 23.66
CA SER A 301 15.06 -11.14 23.42
C SER A 301 16.03 -12.30 23.23
N GLN A 302 16.53 -12.48 22.01
CA GLN A 302 17.45 -13.54 21.70
C GLN A 302 18.87 -13.08 22.08
N CYS A 303 19.40 -13.59 23.19
CA CYS A 303 20.80 -13.36 23.57
C CYS A 303 21.72 -14.14 22.62
N CYS A 304 22.69 -13.47 22.01
CA CYS A 304 23.71 -14.11 21.20
C CYS A 304 25.00 -14.28 22.01
N PHE A 305 25.46 -15.52 22.19
CA PHE A 305 26.72 -15.80 22.86
C PHE A 305 27.91 -15.23 22.06
N ILE A 306 28.72 -14.41 22.71
CA ILE A 306 30.00 -13.91 22.22
C ILE A 306 31.00 -15.05 22.32
N TYR A 307 31.47 -15.57 21.18
CA TYR A 307 32.56 -16.53 21.16
C TYR A 307 33.78 -15.98 21.93
N PRO A 308 34.49 -16.80 22.74
CA PRO A 308 35.65 -16.38 23.55
C PRO A 308 36.75 -15.66 22.75
N PHE A 309 36.82 -15.95 21.45
CA PHE A 309 37.75 -15.35 20.48
C PHE A 309 37.55 -13.83 20.29
N ILE A 310 36.32 -13.33 20.47
CA ILE A 310 36.00 -11.89 20.39
C ILE A 310 36.49 -11.16 21.65
N GLN A 311 36.46 -11.79 22.83
CA GLN A 311 36.88 -11.15 24.09
C GLN A 311 38.35 -10.72 24.07
N HIS A 312 39.26 -11.56 23.58
CA HIS A 312 40.68 -11.21 23.45
C HIS A 312 40.93 -10.12 22.40
N ARG A 313 40.07 -10.01 21.38
CA ARG A 313 40.21 -9.04 20.28
C ARG A 313 39.55 -7.68 20.54
N VAL A 314 38.49 -7.65 21.34
CA VAL A 314 37.78 -6.41 21.73
C VAL A 314 38.40 -5.76 22.97
N ARG A 315 38.98 -6.55 23.90
CA ARG A 315 39.72 -6.01 25.08
C ARG A 315 40.99 -5.24 24.73
N ALA A 316 41.53 -5.36 23.52
CA ALA A 316 42.67 -4.58 23.07
C ALA A 316 42.27 -3.11 22.89
N ARG A 317 42.40 -2.33 23.98
CA ARG A 317 42.15 -0.89 24.08
C ARG A 317 42.67 -0.13 22.86
N SER A 318 41.79 0.12 21.89
CA SER A 318 42.01 1.06 20.80
C SER A 318 41.08 2.25 21.03
N GLN A 319 41.66 3.38 21.42
CA GLN A 319 40.95 4.63 21.66
C GLN A 319 40.14 5.16 20.45
N ARG A 320 40.22 4.49 19.28
CA ARG A 320 39.41 4.83 18.09
C ARG A 320 38.21 3.90 17.85
N PHE A 321 38.04 2.80 18.58
CA PHE A 321 36.77 2.06 18.58
C PHE A 321 35.61 2.86 19.21
N ARG A 322 35.94 3.91 19.99
CA ARG A 322 35.00 4.94 20.43
C ARG A 322 34.32 5.68 19.26
N VAL A 323 34.96 5.78 18.10
CA VAL A 323 34.49 6.57 16.96
C VAL A 323 33.23 5.96 16.31
N ILE A 324 33.06 4.64 16.36
CA ILE A 324 31.92 3.95 15.73
C ILE A 324 30.58 4.31 16.41
N ILE A 325 30.59 4.61 17.72
CA ILE A 325 29.38 4.94 18.48
C ILE A 325 29.25 6.46 18.74
N TRP A 326 30.36 7.22 18.78
CA TRP A 326 30.33 8.67 18.99
C TRP A 326 29.96 9.51 17.75
N PHE A 327 30.05 8.95 16.54
CA PHE A 327 29.71 9.70 15.30
C PHE A 327 28.22 10.06 15.20
N LYS A 328 27.32 9.38 15.93
CA LYS A 328 25.90 9.78 16.02
C LYS A 328 25.69 11.00 16.93
N THR A 329 26.51 11.20 17.95
CA THR A 329 26.36 12.29 18.93
C THR A 329 26.95 13.60 18.41
N ILE A 330 28.07 13.55 17.68
CA ILE A 330 28.68 14.76 17.09
C ILE A 330 27.85 15.33 15.94
N TRP A 331 27.23 14.51 15.09
CA TRP A 331 26.47 15.05 13.95
C TRP A 331 25.19 15.78 14.36
N LEU A 332 24.55 15.38 15.47
CA LEU A 332 23.43 16.15 16.05
C LEU A 332 23.90 17.45 16.72
N TRP A 333 25.08 17.45 17.36
CA TRP A 333 25.62 18.64 18.02
C TRP A 333 26.28 19.64 17.07
N SER A 334 26.90 19.20 15.97
CA SER A 334 27.46 20.08 14.95
C SER A 334 26.37 20.76 14.11
N PHE A 335 25.20 20.12 13.94
CA PHE A 335 24.05 20.75 13.29
C PHE A 335 23.35 21.77 14.20
N PHE A 336 23.25 21.48 15.52
CA PHE A 336 22.74 22.45 16.50
C PHE A 336 23.71 23.60 16.78
N ALA A 337 25.03 23.33 16.82
CA ALA A 337 26.04 24.37 17.02
C ALA A 337 26.14 25.33 15.82
N CYS A 338 25.95 24.85 14.59
CA CYS A 338 25.88 25.73 13.40
C CYS A 338 24.61 26.60 13.38
N ILE A 339 23.48 26.12 13.91
CA ILE A 339 22.24 26.92 13.99
C ILE A 339 22.31 27.93 15.15
N CYS A 340 22.93 27.57 16.28
CA CYS A 340 23.16 28.52 17.38
C CYS A 340 24.22 29.57 17.05
N LEU A 341 25.27 29.26 16.28
CA LEU A 341 26.25 30.27 15.87
C LEU A 341 25.71 31.25 14.81
N ALA A 342 24.74 30.81 14.00
CA ALA A 342 24.08 31.68 13.01
C ALA A 342 23.06 32.66 13.66
N LEU A 343 22.49 32.31 14.81
CA LEU A 343 21.54 33.16 15.54
C LEU A 343 22.20 34.19 16.48
N VAL A 344 23.50 34.05 16.78
CA VAL A 344 24.24 34.98 17.66
C VAL A 344 24.93 36.12 16.87
N ILE A 345 24.92 36.08 15.53
CA ILE A 345 25.57 37.11 14.68
C ILE A 345 24.56 38.16 14.16
N GLN A 346 23.27 38.06 14.50
CA GLN A 346 22.23 39.00 14.08
C GLN A 346 21.45 39.59 15.28
N THR A 347 22.13 40.35 16.13
CA THR A 347 21.47 41.36 16.97
C THR A 347 22.35 42.62 17.04
N PRO A 348 21.81 43.81 16.70
CA PRO A 348 22.57 45.05 16.62
C PRO A 348 22.88 45.60 18.01
N GLU A 349 24.11 46.06 18.22
CA GLU A 349 24.47 46.88 19.38
C GLU A 349 23.64 48.17 19.38
N LEU A 350 22.79 48.32 20.39
CA LEU A 350 22.32 49.60 20.89
C LEU A 350 23.28 50.02 22.01
N ARG A 351 24.18 50.97 21.70
CA ARG A 351 24.52 52.11 22.55
C ARG A 351 25.34 53.13 21.77
#